data_AF-A0A7C5ZGP1-F1
#
_entry.id   AF-A0A7C5ZGP1-F1
#
_cell.length_a   1.000
_cell.length_b   1.000
_cell.length_c   1.000
_cell.angle_alpha   90.00
_cell.angle_beta   90.00
_cell.angle_gamma   90.00
#
_symmetry.space_group_name_H-M   'P 1'
#
loop_
_entity.id
_entity.type
_entity.pdbx_description
1 polymer ?
#
loop_
_entity_poly.entity_id
_entity_poly.type
_entity_poly.pdbx_seq_one_letter_code
_entity_poly.pdbx_strand_id
1 'polypeptide(L)'
;MSATDTMDCIATGTGIRTQRPKRSPASHRRVLLGLGACWVAAGAARPVLATTFTFTHADVSNNWSVAANWISSDPNVPPPPPLVPAAGDTTDLVFGGLDYGAGTTSTQNIGEIVVDSITFLPFTSNSGTLSISASSTGDQFIRLGAGGITSTSTGTIALPGGTNRRIILTADQTWFHQPATGSAIISQRRTMEGAFKITKTGTGTIELQANNGGWTGGLQIDAGTIRTSNFSNALGVGTITVNTSNNVAISASGTTQTDQIVQGPVFLGGTGTFSLVGSWNVQFDNTVTLTSDKNVSVANIGTFNGSIVGSGFRLTKLAGGGTMFLSAANSIAGFNILAGTLSVG
;
A
#
# COMPACT_ATOMS: atom_id res chain seq x y z
N MET A 1 12.96 -23.71 67.54
CA MET A 1 12.22 -24.88 68.05
C MET A 1 11.13 -24.36 68.98
N SER A 2 10.00 -25.07 69.12
CA SER A 2 8.68 -24.54 69.54
C SER A 2 8.08 -23.57 68.49
N ALA A 3 6.89 -23.74 67.89
CA ALA A 3 5.66 -24.51 68.20
C ALA A 3 5.00 -24.09 69.53
N THR A 4 3.69 -23.85 69.66
CA THR A 4 2.51 -24.00 68.76
C THR A 4 1.63 -22.71 68.86
N ASP A 5 0.40 -22.55 68.35
CA ASP A 5 -0.60 -23.47 67.76
C ASP A 5 -1.45 -22.77 66.65
N THR A 6 -2.63 -23.30 66.37
CA THR A 6 -3.58 -23.03 65.30
C THR A 6 -4.81 -22.19 65.71
N MET A 7 -5.47 -21.55 64.72
CA MET A 7 -6.93 -21.51 64.70
C MET A 7 -7.46 -21.47 63.26
N ASP A 8 -8.24 -22.49 62.90
CA ASP A 8 -9.01 -22.55 61.65
C ASP A 8 -10.22 -21.58 61.69
N CYS A 9 -10.61 -21.07 60.52
CA CYS A 9 -12.01 -20.68 60.31
C CYS A 9 -12.44 -20.98 58.87
N ILE A 10 -13.13 -22.12 58.72
CA ILE A 10 -13.77 -22.53 57.48
C ILE A 10 -15.13 -21.85 57.37
N ALA A 11 -15.35 -21.10 56.29
CA ALA A 11 -16.69 -20.67 55.87
C ALA A 11 -16.85 -20.79 54.35
N THR A 12 -17.67 -21.74 53.93
CA THR A 12 -17.98 -22.04 52.52
C THR A 12 -18.87 -20.97 51.88
N GLY A 13 -18.49 -20.46 50.70
CA GLY A 13 -19.29 -19.51 49.91
C GLY A 13 -19.41 -19.93 48.45
N THR A 14 -20.60 -20.38 48.05
CA THR A 14 -20.90 -20.89 46.71
C THR A 14 -21.07 -19.79 45.65
N GLY A 15 -20.31 -19.93 44.54
CA GLY A 15 -20.78 -19.77 43.15
C GLY A 15 -21.45 -18.47 42.68
N ILE A 16 -20.86 -17.85 41.65
CA ILE A 16 -21.53 -17.50 40.38
C ILE A 16 -20.44 -17.43 39.29
N ARG A 17 -20.55 -18.29 38.26
CA ARG A 17 -19.72 -18.20 37.04
C ARG A 17 -20.45 -17.37 36.00
N THR A 18 -20.14 -16.08 35.90
CA THR A 18 -20.68 -15.22 34.83
C THR A 18 -19.97 -15.53 33.51
N GLN A 19 -20.45 -16.53 32.77
CA GLN A 19 -19.96 -16.81 31.42
C GLN A 19 -20.22 -15.61 30.51
N ARG A 20 -19.16 -15.00 29.96
CA ARG A 20 -19.30 -14.00 28.90
C ARG A 20 -19.71 -14.70 27.59
N PRO A 21 -20.84 -14.35 26.95
CA PRO A 21 -21.21 -14.94 25.68
C PRO A 21 -20.30 -14.43 24.55
N LYS A 22 -19.80 -15.37 23.72
CA LYS A 22 -19.20 -15.06 22.42
C LYS A 22 -20.21 -14.27 21.57
N ARG A 23 -19.87 -13.05 21.16
CA ARG A 23 -20.59 -12.36 20.08
C ARG A 23 -19.79 -12.46 18.79
N SER A 24 -20.30 -13.26 17.86
CA SER A 24 -19.96 -13.17 16.44
C SER A 24 -21.01 -12.27 15.77
N PRO A 25 -20.62 -11.25 14.99
CA PRO A 25 -21.53 -10.55 14.10
C PRO A 25 -21.55 -11.25 12.74
N ALA A 26 -22.45 -12.22 12.58
CA ALA A 26 -22.78 -12.78 11.28
C ALA A 26 -23.79 -11.88 10.55
N SER A 27 -23.51 -11.58 9.29
CA SER A 27 -24.48 -11.31 8.20
C SER A 27 -25.83 -10.65 8.56
N HIS A 28 -25.92 -9.33 8.41
CA HIS A 28 -27.23 -8.67 8.29
C HIS A 28 -27.89 -8.97 6.95
N ARG A 29 -28.69 -10.05 6.90
CA ARG A 29 -29.75 -10.22 5.90
C ARG A 29 -30.76 -9.09 6.06
N ARG A 30 -30.98 -8.28 5.03
CA ARG A 30 -32.07 -7.30 4.99
C ARG A 30 -33.41 -8.03 4.93
N VAL A 31 -34.32 -7.71 5.86
CA VAL A 31 -35.74 -8.10 5.80
C VAL A 31 -36.48 -7.08 4.93
N LEU A 32 -37.46 -7.54 4.16
CA LEU A 32 -38.27 -6.75 3.24
C LEU A 32 -39.76 -6.86 3.63
N LEU A 33 -40.56 -5.84 3.24
CA LEU A 33 -42.04 -5.73 3.35
C LEU A 33 -42.59 -5.51 4.77
N GLY A 34 -43.66 -4.72 4.99
CA GLY A 34 -44.44 -3.85 4.08
C GLY A 34 -45.14 -2.76 4.91
N LEU A 35 -45.37 -1.55 4.41
CA LEU A 35 -46.45 -1.09 3.50
C LEU A 35 -47.39 -0.12 4.26
N GLY A 36 -47.54 1.10 3.74
CA GLY A 36 -48.41 2.14 4.28
C GLY A 36 -48.43 3.32 3.31
N ALA A 37 -49.37 3.31 2.37
CA ALA A 37 -49.36 4.24 1.25
C ALA A 37 -50.03 5.58 1.59
N CYS A 38 -49.36 6.68 1.25
CA CYS A 38 -50.00 7.97 0.99
C CYS A 38 -49.50 8.44 -0.37
N TRP A 39 -50.40 8.45 -1.37
CA TRP A 39 -50.09 8.92 -2.72
C TRP A 39 -50.11 10.44 -2.76
N VAL A 40 -48.93 11.04 -2.75
CA VAL A 40 -48.70 12.34 -3.38
C VAL A 40 -47.67 12.10 -4.49
N ALA A 41 -48.02 12.45 -5.72
CA ALA A 41 -47.16 12.27 -6.88
C ALA A 41 -46.03 13.31 -6.91
N ALA A 42 -45.14 13.27 -5.91
CA ALA A 42 -43.78 13.71 -6.12
C ALA A 42 -43.14 12.72 -7.11
N GLY A 43 -42.62 13.23 -8.22
CA GLY A 43 -41.85 12.40 -9.16
C GLY A 43 -40.66 11.83 -8.42
N ALA A 44 -40.76 10.57 -8.01
CA ALA A 44 -39.69 9.89 -7.29
C ALA A 44 -38.49 9.79 -8.23
N ALA A 45 -37.54 10.71 -8.07
CA ALA A 45 -36.19 10.54 -8.60
C ALA A 45 -35.74 9.15 -8.14
N ARG A 46 -35.60 8.23 -9.11
CA ARG A 46 -34.98 6.94 -8.83
C ARG A 46 -33.67 7.26 -8.12
N PRO A 47 -33.36 6.64 -6.97
CA PRO A 47 -32.03 6.80 -6.39
C PRO A 47 -31.05 6.38 -7.48
N VAL A 48 -30.26 7.34 -7.97
CA VAL A 48 -29.27 7.09 -9.00
C VAL A 48 -28.33 6.06 -8.40
N LEU A 49 -28.38 4.84 -8.93
CA LEU A 49 -27.49 3.79 -8.50
C LEU A 49 -26.09 4.22 -8.95
N ALA A 50 -25.14 4.17 -8.02
CA ALA A 50 -23.73 4.38 -8.32
C ALA A 50 -23.34 3.57 -9.55
N THR A 51 -22.87 4.25 -10.59
CA THR A 51 -22.43 3.62 -11.84
C THR A 51 -20.95 3.33 -11.72
N THR A 52 -20.57 2.08 -11.96
CA THR A 52 -19.17 1.66 -12.10
C THR A 52 -18.80 1.63 -13.57
N PHE A 53 -17.77 2.39 -13.94
CA PHE A 53 -17.18 2.42 -15.26
C PHE A 53 -15.86 1.64 -15.25
N THR A 54 -15.78 0.52 -15.95
CA THR A 54 -14.56 -0.30 -16.01
C THR A 54 -13.87 -0.15 -17.37
N PHE A 55 -12.62 0.33 -17.37
CA PHE A 55 -11.78 0.31 -18.56
C PHE A 55 -11.24 -1.11 -18.78
N THR A 56 -11.44 -1.67 -19.97
CA THR A 56 -11.07 -3.06 -20.30
C THR A 56 -10.24 -3.22 -21.57
N HIS A 57 -10.13 -2.19 -22.42
CA HIS A 57 -9.43 -2.26 -23.72
C HIS A 57 -10.02 -3.33 -24.67
N ALA A 58 -11.32 -3.23 -24.96
CA ALA A 58 -11.98 -4.12 -25.94
C ALA A 58 -11.84 -3.64 -27.41
N ASP A 59 -11.29 -2.45 -27.67
CA ASP A 59 -11.03 -1.92 -29.01
C ASP A 59 -9.52 -1.65 -29.25
N VAL A 60 -9.09 -1.80 -30.51
CA VAL A 60 -7.69 -1.74 -30.96
C VAL A 60 -6.99 -0.40 -30.70
N SER A 61 -7.75 0.65 -30.39
CA SER A 61 -7.22 2.02 -30.22
C SER A 61 -6.62 2.32 -28.85
N ASN A 62 -6.84 1.47 -27.82
CA ASN A 62 -6.43 1.63 -26.42
C ASN A 62 -6.47 3.06 -25.85
N ASN A 63 -7.59 3.74 -26.12
CA ASN A 63 -7.76 5.15 -25.82
C ASN A 63 -8.99 5.35 -24.94
N TRP A 64 -8.83 6.16 -23.88
CA TRP A 64 -9.86 6.40 -22.88
C TRP A 64 -11.03 7.26 -23.40
N SER A 65 -10.85 8.01 -24.49
CA SER A 65 -11.97 8.70 -25.15
C SER A 65 -12.84 7.78 -26.02
N VAL A 66 -12.47 6.51 -26.20
CA VAL A 66 -13.22 5.56 -27.06
C VAL A 66 -14.15 4.73 -26.19
N ALA A 67 -15.46 4.96 -26.35
CA ALA A 67 -16.53 4.31 -25.57
C ALA A 67 -16.46 2.77 -25.57
N ALA A 68 -16.01 2.15 -26.67
CA ALA A 68 -15.87 0.70 -26.78
C ALA A 68 -14.82 0.10 -25.81
N ASN A 69 -13.88 0.89 -25.29
CA ASN A 69 -12.89 0.43 -24.31
C ASN A 69 -13.41 0.37 -22.87
N TRP A 70 -14.68 0.71 -22.64
CA TRP A 70 -15.30 0.85 -21.33
C TRP A 70 -16.57 0.02 -21.21
N ILE A 71 -16.82 -0.48 -19.99
CA ILE A 71 -18.07 -1.14 -19.59
C ILE A 71 -18.72 -0.29 -18.51
N SER A 72 -20.03 -0.05 -18.62
CA SER A 72 -20.84 0.58 -17.57
C SER A 72 -21.66 -0.48 -16.84
N SER A 73 -21.76 -0.39 -15.50
CA SER A 73 -22.65 -1.24 -14.71
C SER A 73 -24.14 -0.90 -14.88
N ASP A 74 -24.46 0.34 -15.29
CA ASP A 74 -25.81 0.74 -15.71
C ASP A 74 -25.86 0.83 -17.25
N PRO A 75 -26.58 -0.07 -17.96
CA PRO A 75 -26.67 -0.04 -19.41
C PRO A 75 -27.39 1.20 -19.97
N ASN A 76 -28.03 2.02 -19.12
CA ASN A 76 -28.65 3.28 -19.51
C ASN A 76 -27.67 4.46 -19.47
N VAL A 77 -26.49 4.29 -18.86
CA VAL A 77 -25.43 5.32 -18.78
C VAL A 77 -24.34 4.97 -19.80
N PRO A 78 -24.23 5.71 -20.92
CA PRO A 78 -23.28 5.38 -21.96
C PRO A 78 -21.84 5.68 -21.54
N PRO A 79 -20.86 4.79 -21.83
CA PRO A 79 -19.45 5.10 -21.67
C PRO A 79 -18.93 6.11 -22.72
N PRO A 80 -17.76 6.74 -22.52
CA PRO A 80 -16.84 6.63 -21.36
C PRO A 80 -17.40 7.32 -20.09
N PRO A 81 -16.79 7.12 -18.91
CA PRO A 81 -17.13 7.91 -17.72
C PRO A 81 -17.00 9.42 -18.01
N PRO A 82 -17.87 10.26 -17.42
CA PRO A 82 -17.66 11.71 -17.43
C PRO A 82 -16.40 12.05 -16.63
N LEU A 83 -15.73 13.16 -16.99
CA LEU A 83 -14.45 13.58 -16.38
C LEU A 83 -14.52 13.70 -14.85
N VAL A 84 -15.67 14.16 -14.36
CA VAL A 84 -16.05 14.16 -12.96
C VAL A 84 -17.28 13.24 -12.83
N PRO A 85 -17.09 11.98 -12.37
CA PRO A 85 -18.20 11.07 -12.06
C PRO A 85 -19.19 11.67 -11.06
N ALA A 86 -20.45 11.25 -11.11
CA ALA A 86 -21.43 11.71 -10.12
C ALA A 86 -21.06 11.20 -8.72
N ALA A 87 -21.54 11.86 -7.67
CA ALA A 87 -21.20 11.48 -6.31
C ALA A 87 -21.69 10.04 -5.99
N GLY A 88 -20.73 9.10 -5.91
CA GLY A 88 -20.98 7.68 -5.70
C GLY A 88 -20.57 6.79 -6.87
N ASP A 89 -20.46 7.33 -8.09
CA ASP A 89 -19.93 6.60 -9.25
C ASP A 89 -18.45 6.22 -9.03
N THR A 90 -18.03 5.08 -9.58
CA THR A 90 -16.64 4.59 -9.51
C THR A 90 -16.07 4.37 -10.90
N THR A 91 -14.75 4.55 -11.03
CA THR A 91 -14.02 4.27 -12.28
C THR A 91 -12.89 3.29 -11.97
N ASP A 92 -12.92 2.12 -12.59
CA ASP A 92 -11.93 1.06 -12.39
C ASP A 92 -11.10 0.86 -13.65
N LEU A 93 -9.78 0.78 -13.51
CA LEU A 93 -8.86 0.56 -14.62
C LEU A 93 -8.33 -0.88 -14.59
N VAL A 94 -8.73 -1.72 -15.54
CA VAL A 94 -8.34 -3.13 -15.59
C VAL A 94 -7.45 -3.41 -16.81
N PHE A 95 -6.22 -3.85 -16.54
CA PHE A 95 -5.19 -4.14 -17.53
C PHE A 95 -4.82 -5.64 -17.48
N GLY A 96 -5.01 -6.36 -18.58
CA GLY A 96 -4.63 -7.78 -18.72
C GLY A 96 -5.62 -8.60 -19.55
N GLY A 97 -5.35 -9.89 -19.70
CA GLY A 97 -6.06 -10.78 -20.63
C GLY A 97 -5.29 -11.02 -21.94
N LEU A 98 -5.99 -11.57 -22.94
CA LEU A 98 -5.41 -11.95 -24.24
C LEU A 98 -5.03 -10.74 -25.11
N ASP A 99 -5.81 -9.65 -24.99
CA ASP A 99 -5.75 -8.49 -25.89
C ASP A 99 -4.67 -7.47 -25.52
N TYR A 100 -3.95 -7.70 -24.42
CA TYR A 100 -2.79 -6.90 -24.00
C TYR A 100 -1.48 -7.59 -24.42
N GLY A 101 -0.98 -7.20 -25.60
CA GLY A 101 0.30 -7.63 -26.15
C GLY A 101 1.52 -6.89 -25.59
N ALA A 102 2.67 -7.10 -26.23
CA ALA A 102 3.93 -6.41 -25.89
C ALA A 102 3.80 -4.90 -26.05
N GLY A 103 4.10 -4.14 -25.00
CA GLY A 103 4.13 -2.67 -25.08
C GLY A 103 2.77 -2.02 -25.33
N THR A 104 1.67 -2.77 -25.19
CA THR A 104 0.31 -2.21 -25.28
C THR A 104 0.17 -1.06 -24.28
N THR A 105 -0.01 0.13 -24.84
CA THR A 105 0.08 1.42 -24.14
C THR A 105 -1.32 2.00 -24.05
N SER A 106 -1.93 1.92 -22.86
CA SER A 106 -3.20 2.62 -22.63
C SER A 106 -2.97 4.11 -22.56
N THR A 107 -3.88 4.90 -23.15
CA THR A 107 -3.70 6.34 -23.32
C THR A 107 -4.87 7.13 -22.74
N GLN A 108 -4.65 7.78 -21.60
CA GLN A 108 -5.47 8.88 -21.12
C GLN A 108 -5.21 10.14 -21.97
N ASN A 109 -6.28 10.70 -22.54
CA ASN A 109 -6.28 11.94 -23.31
C ASN A 109 -7.34 12.95 -22.85
N ILE A 110 -8.11 12.64 -21.80
CA ILE A 110 -9.34 13.35 -21.41
C ILE A 110 -9.20 14.39 -20.28
N GLY A 111 -7.97 14.78 -19.89
CA GLY A 111 -7.73 15.64 -18.73
C GLY A 111 -7.75 14.87 -17.41
N GLU A 112 -7.98 15.54 -16.28
CA GLU A 112 -8.09 14.91 -14.96
C GLU A 112 -9.20 13.85 -14.90
N ILE A 113 -8.96 12.77 -14.14
CA ILE A 113 -9.92 11.69 -13.91
C ILE A 113 -9.88 11.18 -12.47
N VAL A 114 -11.06 10.83 -11.93
CA VAL A 114 -11.20 10.09 -10.66
C VAL A 114 -11.26 8.59 -10.97
N VAL A 115 -10.39 7.82 -10.31
CA VAL A 115 -10.23 6.37 -10.45
C VAL A 115 -10.32 5.77 -9.05
N ASP A 116 -11.18 4.79 -8.81
CA ASP A 116 -11.21 4.09 -7.51
C ASP A 116 -10.11 3.03 -7.43
N SER A 117 -9.97 2.18 -8.46
CA SER A 117 -8.96 1.10 -8.47
C SER A 117 -8.18 0.96 -9.78
N ILE A 118 -6.96 0.42 -9.67
CA ILE A 118 -6.11 -0.01 -10.78
C ILE A 118 -5.77 -1.48 -10.59
N THR A 119 -6.16 -2.33 -11.55
CA THR A 119 -5.93 -3.78 -11.49
C THR A 119 -5.06 -4.27 -12.65
N PHE A 120 -3.95 -4.94 -12.35
CA PHE A 120 -3.13 -5.67 -13.32
C PHE A 120 -3.39 -7.18 -13.21
N LEU A 121 -4.14 -7.72 -14.17
CA LEU A 121 -4.42 -9.14 -14.34
C LEU A 121 -3.27 -9.84 -15.08
N PRO A 122 -3.24 -11.18 -15.15
CA PRO A 122 -2.25 -11.90 -15.95
C PRO A 122 -2.31 -11.48 -17.43
N PHE A 123 -1.12 -11.28 -17.99
CA PHE A 123 -0.89 -11.05 -19.42
C PHE A 123 -0.45 -12.36 -20.06
N THR A 124 -0.89 -12.63 -21.29
CA THR A 124 -0.59 -13.91 -21.96
C THR A 124 0.80 -13.98 -22.58
N SER A 125 1.46 -12.83 -22.79
CA SER A 125 2.77 -12.77 -23.44
C SER A 125 3.78 -11.81 -22.81
N ASN A 126 3.36 -10.79 -22.04
CA ASN A 126 4.19 -9.62 -21.73
C ASN A 126 3.85 -8.96 -20.37
N SER A 127 4.20 -7.68 -20.18
CA SER A 127 3.75 -6.83 -19.07
C SER A 127 2.91 -5.67 -19.59
N GLY A 128 1.87 -5.28 -18.85
CA GLY A 128 1.02 -4.15 -19.20
C GLY A 128 1.61 -2.80 -18.79
N THR A 129 1.43 -1.77 -19.63
CA THR A 129 1.79 -0.40 -19.29
C THR A 129 0.58 0.53 -19.36
N LEU A 130 0.16 1.04 -18.21
CA LEU A 130 -0.67 2.24 -18.14
C LEU A 130 0.21 3.45 -18.46
N SER A 131 -0.15 4.16 -19.53
CA SER A 131 0.48 5.41 -19.93
C SER A 131 -0.54 6.54 -20.03
N ILE A 132 -0.03 7.73 -20.30
CA ILE A 132 -0.79 8.92 -20.65
C ILE A 132 -0.14 9.48 -21.91
N SER A 133 -0.90 10.09 -22.82
CA SER A 133 -0.26 10.60 -24.04
C SER A 133 0.78 11.68 -23.73
N ALA A 134 1.96 11.56 -24.33
CA ALA A 134 2.96 12.62 -24.31
C ALA A 134 2.46 13.90 -25.03
N SER A 135 1.56 13.74 -26.01
CA SER A 135 1.01 14.83 -26.83
C SER A 135 -0.16 15.58 -26.20
N SER A 136 -0.71 15.09 -25.09
CA SER A 136 -1.79 15.78 -24.38
C SER A 136 -1.25 16.98 -23.61
N THR A 137 -1.95 18.11 -23.76
CA THR A 137 -1.71 19.36 -23.05
C THR A 137 -2.54 19.44 -21.77
N GLY A 138 -2.13 20.32 -20.84
CA GLY A 138 -2.84 20.55 -19.57
C GLY A 138 -2.53 19.53 -18.48
N ASP A 139 -3.37 19.52 -17.44
CA ASP A 139 -3.24 18.64 -16.28
C ASP A 139 -3.82 17.25 -16.53
N GLN A 140 -3.01 16.25 -16.22
CA GLN A 140 -3.27 14.84 -16.47
C GLN A 140 -3.02 14.06 -15.19
N PHE A 141 -3.93 14.26 -14.23
CA PHE A 141 -3.86 13.62 -12.93
C PHE A 141 -4.76 12.39 -12.91
N ILE A 142 -4.29 11.35 -12.22
CA ILE A 142 -5.13 10.24 -11.76
C ILE A 142 -5.39 10.51 -10.28
N ARG A 143 -6.64 10.84 -9.94
CA ARG A 143 -7.10 10.92 -8.54
C ARG A 143 -7.48 9.51 -8.08
N LEU A 144 -6.61 8.85 -7.33
CA LEU A 144 -6.78 7.47 -6.90
C LEU A 144 -7.54 7.39 -5.56
N GLY A 145 -8.75 6.85 -5.64
CA GLY A 145 -9.67 6.53 -4.54
C GLY A 145 -9.29 5.25 -3.79
N ALA A 146 -10.18 4.78 -2.93
CA ALA A 146 -9.84 3.81 -1.89
C ALA A 146 -9.57 2.38 -2.41
N GLY A 147 -10.04 2.04 -3.61
CA GLY A 147 -9.83 0.74 -4.25
C GLY A 147 -8.35 0.38 -4.50
N GLY A 148 -7.48 1.38 -4.67
CA GLY A 148 -6.03 1.18 -4.66
C GLY A 148 -5.45 0.47 -5.89
N ILE A 149 -4.35 -0.27 -5.70
CA ILE A 149 -3.66 -0.98 -6.79
C ILE A 149 -3.59 -2.47 -6.48
N THR A 150 -4.16 -3.30 -7.34
CA THR A 150 -4.15 -4.77 -7.21
C THR A 150 -3.42 -5.41 -8.38
N SER A 151 -2.59 -6.42 -8.12
CA SER A 151 -1.87 -7.12 -9.18
C SER A 151 -1.49 -8.57 -8.88
N THR A 152 -1.57 -9.42 -9.91
CA THR A 152 -0.97 -10.75 -9.94
C THR A 152 0.12 -10.93 -11.02
N SER A 153 0.53 -9.83 -11.68
CA SER A 153 1.41 -9.83 -12.86
C SER A 153 2.37 -8.61 -12.90
N THR A 154 3.34 -8.62 -13.82
CA THR A 154 4.20 -7.45 -14.04
C THR A 154 3.42 -6.34 -14.72
N GLY A 155 3.50 -5.13 -14.19
CA GLY A 155 2.76 -3.97 -14.67
C GLY A 155 3.52 -2.67 -14.40
N THR A 156 3.30 -1.66 -15.22
CA THR A 156 3.95 -0.34 -15.06
C THR A 156 2.94 0.78 -15.21
N ILE A 157 3.03 1.79 -14.34
CA ILE A 157 2.33 3.07 -14.46
C ILE A 157 3.38 4.13 -14.85
N ALA A 158 3.39 4.56 -16.11
CA ALA A 158 4.41 5.43 -16.69
C ALA A 158 3.81 6.54 -17.57
N LEU A 159 3.70 7.75 -17.02
CA LEU A 159 3.07 8.92 -17.64
C LEU A 159 4.18 9.92 -18.09
N PRO A 160 4.46 10.14 -19.39
CA PRO A 160 5.62 10.88 -19.90
C PRO A 160 6.06 12.12 -19.11
N GLY A 161 7.36 12.29 -18.86
CA GLY A 161 7.89 13.30 -17.94
C GLY A 161 7.30 14.72 -18.14
N GLY A 162 6.85 15.32 -17.05
CA GLY A 162 6.25 16.66 -17.01
C GLY A 162 5.60 16.94 -15.65
N THR A 163 5.57 18.21 -15.23
CA THR A 163 4.99 18.66 -13.95
C THR A 163 3.51 18.33 -13.77
N ASN A 164 2.80 18.15 -14.89
CA ASN A 164 1.35 18.07 -14.96
C ASN A 164 0.84 16.61 -15.02
N ARG A 165 1.69 15.63 -14.68
CA ARG A 165 1.40 14.18 -14.78
C ARG A 165 1.80 13.44 -13.50
N ARG A 166 0.85 13.30 -12.58
CA ARG A 166 1.04 12.75 -11.22
C ARG A 166 -0.15 11.89 -10.76
N ILE A 167 0.07 11.07 -9.74
CA ILE A 167 -1.03 10.39 -9.03
C ILE A 167 -1.33 11.20 -7.78
N ILE A 168 -2.60 11.56 -7.58
CA ILE A 168 -3.07 12.23 -6.36
C ILE A 168 -3.89 11.21 -5.59
N LEU A 169 -3.45 10.84 -4.39
CA LEU A 169 -4.25 9.97 -3.52
C LEU A 169 -5.40 10.79 -2.93
N THR A 170 -6.62 10.26 -2.97
CA THR A 170 -7.82 10.93 -2.41
C THR A 170 -8.44 10.17 -1.24
N ALA A 171 -7.94 8.97 -0.92
CA ALA A 171 -8.30 8.17 0.23
C ALA A 171 -7.12 7.27 0.65
N ASP A 172 -7.18 6.68 1.84
CA ASP A 172 -6.25 5.62 2.26
C ASP A 172 -6.32 4.43 1.29
N GLN A 173 -5.16 3.84 1.02
CA GLN A 173 -4.96 2.87 -0.06
C GLN A 173 -4.59 1.49 0.49
N THR A 174 -5.06 0.42 -0.16
CA THR A 174 -4.43 -0.90 -0.07
C THR A 174 -3.82 -1.26 -1.42
N TRP A 175 -2.52 -1.53 -1.44
CA TRP A 175 -1.78 -1.89 -2.63
C TRP A 175 -1.30 -3.34 -2.52
N PHE A 176 -1.93 -4.22 -3.28
CA PHE A 176 -1.69 -5.67 -3.28
C PHE A 176 -0.87 -6.08 -4.50
N HIS A 177 0.22 -6.82 -4.29
CA HIS A 177 0.88 -7.52 -5.39
C HIS A 177 1.31 -8.94 -4.98
N GLN A 178 0.84 -9.92 -5.74
CA GLN A 178 1.09 -11.35 -5.54
C GLN A 178 1.31 -12.05 -6.89
N PRO A 179 2.55 -12.10 -7.41
CA PRO A 179 2.82 -12.90 -8.60
C PRO A 179 2.49 -14.37 -8.39
N ALA A 180 1.91 -15.00 -9.42
CA ALA A 180 1.71 -16.45 -9.44
C ALA A 180 3.06 -17.21 -9.49
N THR A 181 4.05 -16.66 -10.19
CA THR A 181 5.42 -17.19 -10.27
C THR A 181 6.45 -16.07 -10.41
N GLY A 182 7.66 -16.30 -9.91
CA GLY A 182 8.84 -15.48 -10.19
C GLY A 182 8.84 -14.05 -9.61
N SER A 183 9.67 -13.20 -10.19
CA SER A 183 10.04 -11.88 -9.68
C SER A 183 9.27 -10.74 -10.35
N ALA A 184 7.94 -10.88 -10.51
CA ALA A 184 7.15 -9.79 -11.06
C ALA A 184 7.22 -8.53 -10.18
N ILE A 185 7.07 -7.37 -10.83
CA ILE A 185 7.11 -6.06 -10.19
C ILE A 185 5.96 -5.21 -10.73
N ILE A 186 5.22 -4.56 -9.84
CA ILE A 186 4.42 -3.38 -10.19
C ILE A 186 5.30 -2.14 -10.05
N SER A 187 5.59 -1.46 -11.16
CA SER A 187 6.40 -0.24 -11.19
C SER A 187 5.52 1.01 -11.22
N GLN A 188 5.55 1.80 -10.16
CA GLN A 188 5.02 3.15 -10.12
C GLN A 188 6.17 4.12 -10.45
N ARG A 189 6.04 4.91 -11.53
CA ARG A 189 7.15 5.75 -12.06
C ARG A 189 6.87 7.25 -12.01
N ARG A 190 6.01 7.73 -11.12
CA ARG A 190 5.57 9.15 -11.09
C ARG A 190 5.47 9.73 -9.70
N THR A 191 5.55 11.05 -9.61
CA THR A 191 5.27 11.75 -8.37
C THR A 191 3.86 11.39 -7.88
N MET A 192 3.81 10.98 -6.62
CA MET A 192 2.60 10.81 -5.83
C MET A 192 2.42 12.02 -4.92
N GLU A 193 1.19 12.44 -4.72
CA GLU A 193 0.82 13.52 -3.81
C GLU A 193 -0.38 13.14 -2.94
N GLY A 194 -0.51 13.82 -1.80
CA GLY A 194 -1.61 13.67 -0.87
C GLY A 194 -1.19 13.20 0.52
N ALA A 195 -2.13 13.29 1.46
CA ALA A 195 -1.91 13.00 2.88
C ALA A 195 -2.41 11.59 3.31
N PHE A 196 -2.68 10.72 2.34
CA PHE A 196 -3.28 9.39 2.58
C PHE A 196 -2.24 8.28 2.58
N LYS A 197 -2.48 7.27 3.43
CA LYS A 197 -1.55 6.17 3.68
C LYS A 197 -1.64 5.11 2.58
N ILE A 198 -0.51 4.50 2.22
CA ILE A 198 -0.48 3.26 1.42
C ILE A 198 -0.21 2.06 2.32
N THR A 199 -1.06 1.04 2.24
CA THR A 199 -0.86 -0.26 2.91
C THR A 199 -0.45 -1.32 1.89
N LYS A 200 0.81 -1.75 1.91
CA LYS A 200 1.38 -2.77 1.02
C LYS A 200 1.10 -4.18 1.53
N THR A 201 0.41 -4.98 0.72
CA THR A 201 0.07 -6.39 0.98
C THR A 201 0.49 -7.31 -0.18
N GLY A 202 0.37 -8.63 0.00
CA GLY A 202 0.90 -9.65 -0.92
C GLY A 202 2.43 -9.79 -0.87
N THR A 203 2.98 -10.94 -1.25
CA THR A 203 4.43 -11.21 -1.12
C THR A 203 5.29 -10.60 -2.24
N GLY A 204 4.67 -10.04 -3.28
CA GLY A 204 5.36 -9.46 -4.44
C GLY A 204 6.04 -8.12 -4.15
N THR A 205 6.78 -7.64 -5.15
CA THR A 205 7.48 -6.34 -5.13
C THR A 205 6.65 -5.24 -5.77
N ILE A 206 6.40 -4.15 -5.06
CA ILE A 206 6.00 -2.87 -5.69
C ILE A 206 7.22 -1.96 -5.71
N GLU A 207 7.47 -1.31 -6.84
CA GLU A 207 8.56 -0.35 -7.00
C GLU A 207 8.04 1.08 -7.09
N LEU A 208 8.65 2.00 -6.34
CA LEU A 208 8.46 3.44 -6.44
C LEU A 208 9.71 4.07 -7.07
N GLN A 209 9.58 4.67 -8.26
CA GLN A 209 10.72 5.17 -9.05
C GLN A 209 10.76 6.71 -9.22
N ALA A 210 10.10 7.47 -8.34
CA ALA A 210 9.85 8.90 -8.56
C ALA A 210 10.08 9.75 -7.31
N ASN A 211 10.26 11.06 -7.52
CA ASN A 211 10.26 12.04 -6.44
C ASN A 211 8.85 12.13 -5.83
N ASN A 212 8.69 11.58 -4.63
CA ASN A 212 7.43 11.52 -3.90
C ASN A 212 7.40 12.48 -2.70
N GLY A 213 8.18 13.58 -2.73
CA GLY A 213 8.24 14.55 -1.64
C GLY A 213 6.91 15.25 -1.33
N GLY A 214 5.95 15.25 -2.25
CA GLY A 214 4.58 15.74 -2.04
C GLY A 214 3.61 14.73 -1.40
N TRP A 215 4.05 13.49 -1.13
CA TRP A 215 3.26 12.46 -0.46
C TRP A 215 3.64 12.36 1.03
N THR A 216 2.68 12.69 1.89
CA THR A 216 2.87 12.85 3.34
C THR A 216 2.13 11.80 4.18
N GLY A 217 1.24 11.01 3.58
CA GLY A 217 0.38 10.07 4.33
C GLY A 217 1.07 8.80 4.83
N GLY A 218 2.25 8.46 4.30
CA GLY A 218 3.09 7.38 4.81
C GLY A 218 2.73 5.98 4.32
N LEU A 219 3.57 5.02 4.72
CA LEU A 219 3.64 3.69 4.13
C LEU A 219 3.58 2.60 5.21
N GLN A 220 2.56 1.76 5.18
CA GLN A 220 2.50 0.54 5.97
C GLN A 220 2.91 -0.66 5.09
N ILE A 221 3.85 -1.50 5.56
CA ILE A 221 4.29 -2.70 4.83
C ILE A 221 3.94 -3.95 5.65
N ASP A 222 2.85 -4.61 5.25
CA ASP A 222 2.35 -5.82 5.93
C ASP A 222 2.92 -7.10 5.30
N ALA A 223 3.29 -7.07 4.01
CA ALA A 223 3.89 -8.20 3.29
C ALA A 223 4.73 -7.77 2.07
N GLY A 224 5.75 -8.57 1.72
CA GLY A 224 6.54 -8.43 0.49
C GLY A 224 7.56 -7.29 0.51
N THR A 225 7.88 -6.77 -0.68
CA THR A 225 8.98 -5.80 -0.85
C THR A 225 8.46 -4.48 -1.42
N ILE A 226 8.98 -3.36 -0.90
CA ILE A 226 8.95 -2.06 -1.57
C ILE A 226 10.35 -1.81 -2.16
N ARG A 227 10.45 -1.77 -3.48
CA ARG A 227 11.66 -1.38 -4.19
C ARG A 227 11.65 0.12 -4.45
N THR A 228 12.81 0.75 -4.42
CA THR A 228 12.97 2.17 -4.65
C THR A 228 14.13 2.43 -5.60
N SER A 229 13.93 3.35 -6.53
CA SER A 229 14.94 3.71 -7.53
C SER A 229 14.81 5.15 -8.06
N ASN A 230 15.85 5.62 -8.74
CA ASN A 230 15.97 6.90 -9.46
C ASN A 230 15.89 8.19 -8.63
N PHE A 231 15.22 8.20 -7.47
CA PHE A 231 15.12 9.36 -6.58
C PHE A 231 15.34 8.91 -5.13
N SER A 232 16.00 9.75 -4.33
CA SER A 232 16.35 9.42 -2.94
C SER A 232 15.15 9.48 -1.99
N ASN A 233 14.10 10.22 -2.34
CA ASN A 233 12.87 10.38 -1.54
C ASN A 233 11.67 9.61 -2.13
N ALA A 234 11.91 8.45 -2.76
CA ALA A 234 10.88 7.64 -3.39
C ALA A 234 9.80 7.11 -2.42
N LEU A 235 10.11 7.06 -1.12
CA LEU A 235 9.21 6.64 -0.03
C LEU A 235 8.34 7.79 0.52
N GLY A 236 8.50 9.02 0.02
CA GLY A 236 7.83 10.20 0.55
C GLY A 236 8.35 10.62 1.93
N VAL A 237 7.56 11.45 2.63
CA VAL A 237 7.95 12.05 3.92
C VAL A 237 7.10 11.58 5.11
N GLY A 238 6.05 10.80 4.83
CA GLY A 238 5.17 10.26 5.86
C GLY A 238 5.78 9.11 6.66
N THR A 239 5.12 8.75 7.77
CA THR A 239 5.54 7.64 8.65
C THR A 239 5.62 6.31 7.91
N ILE A 240 6.68 5.53 8.12
CA ILE A 240 6.75 4.13 7.69
C ILE A 240 6.39 3.20 8.86
N THR A 241 5.48 2.25 8.64
CA THR A 241 5.05 1.28 9.65
C THR A 241 5.27 -0.15 9.16
N VAL A 242 6.00 -0.94 9.94
CA VAL A 242 6.22 -2.38 9.72
C VAL A 242 5.88 -3.10 11.02
N ASN A 243 4.59 -3.40 11.22
CA ASN A 243 4.10 -4.10 12.41
C ASN A 243 3.46 -5.44 12.02
N THR A 244 4.29 -6.41 11.65
CA THR A 244 3.86 -7.66 11.00
C THR A 244 4.73 -8.85 11.40
N SER A 245 4.13 -10.04 11.41
CA SER A 245 4.83 -11.33 11.53
C SER A 245 5.47 -11.78 10.21
N ASN A 246 5.13 -11.15 9.09
CA ASN A 246 5.70 -11.45 7.79
C ASN A 246 7.12 -10.89 7.64
N ASN A 247 7.95 -11.57 6.86
CA ASN A 247 9.19 -10.97 6.37
C ASN A 247 8.85 -9.92 5.29
N VAL A 248 9.39 -8.72 5.44
CA VAL A 248 9.21 -7.61 4.50
C VAL A 248 10.53 -6.91 4.22
N ALA A 249 10.62 -6.20 3.10
CA ALA A 249 11.85 -5.50 2.73
C ALA A 249 11.62 -4.11 2.12
N ILE A 250 12.59 -3.23 2.35
CA ILE A 250 12.86 -2.06 1.50
C ILE A 250 14.09 -2.40 0.65
N SER A 251 13.98 -2.27 -0.67
CA SER A 251 15.04 -2.58 -1.63
C SER A 251 15.52 -1.32 -2.34
N ALA A 252 16.76 -0.91 -2.10
CA ALA A 252 17.40 0.21 -2.81
C ALA A 252 18.20 -0.34 -4.00
N SER A 253 17.61 -0.32 -5.21
CA SER A 253 18.25 -0.87 -6.42
C SER A 253 17.58 -0.43 -7.72
N GLY A 254 18.37 -0.29 -8.78
CA GLY A 254 17.94 0.19 -10.10
C GLY A 254 19.14 0.36 -11.04
N THR A 255 19.03 1.23 -12.05
CA THR A 255 20.09 1.45 -13.06
C THR A 255 21.15 2.47 -12.63
N THR A 256 20.75 3.52 -11.91
CA THR A 256 21.62 4.65 -11.53
C THR A 256 21.65 4.76 -10.01
N GLN A 257 22.83 4.59 -9.39
CA GLN A 257 22.94 4.58 -7.93
C GLN A 257 22.33 5.83 -7.31
N THR A 258 21.34 5.61 -6.46
CA THR A 258 20.63 6.65 -5.71
C THR A 258 20.36 6.10 -4.33
N ASP A 259 21.19 6.48 -3.35
CA ASP A 259 20.97 6.10 -1.96
C ASP A 259 19.64 6.66 -1.45
N GLN A 260 18.97 5.87 -0.60
CA GLN A 260 17.55 6.03 -0.30
C GLN A 260 17.33 6.60 1.09
N ILE A 261 16.45 7.58 1.18
CA ILE A 261 16.25 8.39 2.38
C ILE A 261 14.84 8.19 2.90
N VAL A 262 14.74 7.65 4.11
CA VAL A 262 13.52 7.59 4.90
C VAL A 262 13.48 8.85 5.77
N GLN A 263 12.73 9.86 5.31
CA GLN A 263 12.61 11.17 5.97
C GLN A 263 11.59 11.16 7.12
N GLY A 264 10.54 10.35 6.99
CA GLY A 264 9.52 10.17 8.04
C GLY A 264 9.99 9.26 9.18
N PRO A 265 9.32 9.31 10.35
CA PRO A 265 9.59 8.38 11.44
C PRO A 265 9.22 6.95 11.05
N VAL A 266 9.85 5.96 11.68
CA VAL A 266 9.60 4.54 11.39
C VAL A 266 9.13 3.80 12.63
N PHE A 267 8.07 2.99 12.50
CA PHE A 267 7.62 2.07 13.54
C PHE A 267 7.91 0.64 13.12
N LEU A 268 8.68 -0.09 13.93
CA LEU A 268 9.04 -1.49 13.71
C LEU A 268 8.49 -2.37 14.84
N GLY A 269 7.67 -3.36 14.48
CA GLY A 269 7.07 -4.31 15.40
C GLY A 269 6.67 -5.61 14.73
N GLY A 270 6.14 -6.54 15.51
CA GLY A 270 5.81 -7.89 15.06
C GLY A 270 7.06 -8.75 14.82
N THR A 271 6.86 -10.07 14.85
CA THR A 271 7.92 -11.08 14.88
C THR A 271 8.67 -11.29 13.56
N GLY A 272 8.18 -10.71 12.45
CA GLY A 272 8.78 -10.86 11.13
C GLY A 272 10.08 -10.07 10.96
N THR A 273 10.88 -10.40 9.96
CA THR A 273 12.11 -9.67 9.63
C THR A 273 11.80 -8.42 8.82
N PHE A 274 12.42 -7.30 9.18
CA PHE A 274 12.50 -6.11 8.33
C PHE A 274 13.88 -6.07 7.65
N SER A 275 13.91 -6.18 6.32
CA SER A 275 15.17 -6.29 5.57
C SER A 275 15.46 -5.05 4.72
N LEU A 276 16.69 -4.54 4.82
CA LEU A 276 17.24 -3.54 3.90
C LEU A 276 18.04 -4.30 2.85
N VAL A 277 17.52 -4.36 1.62
CA VAL A 277 18.09 -5.16 0.53
C VAL A 277 18.41 -4.28 -0.69
N GLY A 278 18.97 -4.89 -1.73
CA GLY A 278 19.47 -4.17 -2.90
C GLY A 278 20.96 -3.83 -2.77
N SER A 279 21.45 -3.02 -3.71
CA SER A 279 22.88 -2.74 -3.91
C SER A 279 23.29 -1.32 -3.50
N TRP A 280 22.35 -0.50 -3.03
CA TRP A 280 22.59 0.89 -2.62
C TRP A 280 22.31 1.07 -1.13
N ASN A 281 22.60 2.26 -0.58
CA ASN A 281 22.45 2.51 0.85
C ASN A 281 21.01 2.93 1.17
N VAL A 282 20.58 2.70 2.42
CA VAL A 282 19.32 3.21 2.99
C VAL A 282 19.64 3.96 4.27
N GLN A 283 19.17 5.21 4.41
CA GLN A 283 19.29 6.01 5.62
C GLN A 283 17.92 6.33 6.25
N PHE A 284 17.89 6.34 7.58
CA PHE A 284 16.77 6.74 8.41
C PHE A 284 17.11 8.05 9.11
N ASP A 285 16.58 9.16 8.61
CA ASP A 285 16.89 10.52 9.10
C ASP A 285 16.05 10.93 10.31
N ASN A 286 15.13 10.06 10.72
CA ASN A 286 14.20 10.30 11.82
C ASN A 286 14.10 9.07 12.74
N THR A 287 13.44 9.23 13.87
CA THR A 287 13.34 8.24 14.95
C THR A 287 12.78 6.91 14.45
N VAL A 288 13.45 5.82 14.83
CA VAL A 288 12.97 4.45 14.61
C VAL A 288 12.45 3.89 15.93
N THR A 289 11.14 3.75 16.06
CA THR A 289 10.46 3.26 17.26
C THR A 289 10.22 1.75 17.16
N LEU A 290 10.79 0.98 18.07
CA LEU A 290 10.45 -0.42 18.29
C LEU A 290 9.17 -0.52 19.12
N THR A 291 8.20 -1.29 18.64
CA THR A 291 6.96 -1.63 19.38
C THR A 291 6.92 -3.11 19.81
N SER A 292 7.93 -3.89 19.41
CA SER A 292 8.27 -5.21 19.94
C SER A 292 9.77 -5.46 19.73
N ASP A 293 10.29 -6.58 20.25
CA ASP A 293 11.54 -7.13 19.74
C ASP A 293 11.45 -7.29 18.21
N LYS A 294 12.53 -6.94 17.50
CA LYS A 294 12.53 -6.92 16.02
C LYS A 294 13.80 -7.51 15.41
N ASN A 295 13.60 -8.36 14.42
CA ASN A 295 14.66 -8.86 13.54
C ASN A 295 14.88 -7.87 12.37
N VAL A 296 16.13 -7.47 12.15
CA VAL A 296 16.52 -6.61 11.02
C VAL A 296 17.68 -7.23 10.25
N SER A 297 17.57 -7.32 8.92
CA SER A 297 18.70 -7.69 8.04
C SER A 297 19.13 -6.48 7.21
N VAL A 298 20.42 -6.41 6.88
CA VAL A 298 21.00 -5.33 6.06
C VAL A 298 21.97 -5.94 5.05
N ALA A 299 21.71 -5.74 3.77
CA ALA A 299 22.50 -6.27 2.66
C ALA A 299 23.71 -5.41 2.29
N ASN A 300 23.53 -4.08 2.29
CA ASN A 300 24.57 -3.09 2.00
C ASN A 300 24.81 -2.18 3.21
N ILE A 301 24.68 -0.85 3.13
CA ILE A 301 24.74 0.03 4.30
C ILE A 301 23.32 0.49 4.69
N GLY A 302 22.98 0.27 5.96
CA GLY A 302 21.77 0.78 6.61
C GLY A 302 22.16 1.78 7.69
N THR A 303 21.93 3.06 7.47
CA THR A 303 22.33 4.18 8.35
C THR A 303 21.14 4.66 9.19
N PHE A 304 21.33 4.76 10.50
CA PHE A 304 20.32 5.24 11.46
C PHE A 304 20.81 6.56 12.04
N ASN A 305 20.46 7.65 11.35
CA ASN A 305 20.75 9.03 11.75
C ASN A 305 19.78 9.52 12.84
N GLY A 306 18.54 9.05 12.83
CA GLY A 306 17.62 9.16 13.96
C GLY A 306 17.89 8.07 15.02
N SER A 307 17.53 8.36 16.27
CA SER A 307 17.65 7.40 17.37
C SER A 307 16.73 6.20 17.18
N ILE A 308 17.21 5.01 17.56
CA ILE A 308 16.37 3.84 17.74
C ILE A 308 15.87 3.84 19.20
N VAL A 309 14.55 3.83 19.40
CA VAL A 309 13.89 3.95 20.70
C VAL A 309 12.90 2.82 20.92
N GLY A 310 12.71 2.35 22.16
CA GLY A 310 11.75 1.29 22.45
C GLY A 310 12.03 0.60 23.77
N SER A 311 11.44 1.12 24.86
CA SER A 311 11.69 0.61 26.20
C SER A 311 11.28 -0.86 26.34
N GLY A 312 12.20 -1.69 26.83
CA GLY A 312 12.00 -3.13 27.01
C GLY A 312 12.24 -3.99 25.76
N PHE A 313 12.42 -3.40 24.57
CA PHE A 313 12.57 -4.14 23.31
C PHE A 313 14.02 -4.19 22.81
N ARG A 314 14.36 -5.25 22.07
CA ARG A 314 15.68 -5.47 21.46
C ARG A 314 15.62 -5.49 19.95
N LEU A 315 16.70 -5.03 19.32
CA LEU A 315 16.92 -5.19 17.88
C LEU A 315 17.92 -6.33 17.65
N THR A 316 17.51 -7.35 16.91
CA THR A 316 18.37 -8.46 16.50
C THR A 316 18.82 -8.25 15.05
N LYS A 317 20.11 -7.95 14.84
CA LYS A 317 20.71 -7.89 13.50
C LYS A 317 20.97 -9.31 13.00
N LEU A 318 20.27 -9.68 11.94
CA LEU A 318 20.44 -10.93 11.21
C LEU A 318 21.53 -10.83 10.14
N ALA A 319 21.92 -11.99 9.62
CA ALA A 319 22.80 -12.10 8.47
C ALA A 319 22.24 -11.35 7.25
N GLY A 320 23.13 -10.69 6.53
CA GLY A 320 22.87 -10.00 5.28
C GLY A 320 24.13 -9.57 4.52
N GLY A 321 25.32 -9.62 5.15
CA GLY A 321 26.59 -9.19 4.58
C GLY A 321 26.88 -7.70 4.82
N GLY A 322 25.84 -6.88 4.98
CA GLY A 322 25.93 -5.43 5.12
C GLY A 322 26.17 -4.91 6.53
N THR A 323 26.49 -3.61 6.59
CA THR A 323 26.76 -2.83 7.81
C THR A 323 25.51 -2.07 8.25
N MET A 324 25.15 -2.21 9.53
CA MET A 324 24.24 -1.29 10.20
C MET A 324 25.09 -0.21 10.89
N PHE A 325 24.87 1.07 10.57
CA PHE A 325 25.57 2.20 11.17
C PHE A 325 24.61 3.00 12.03
N LEU A 326 24.96 3.22 13.30
CA LEU A 326 24.17 4.00 14.27
C LEU A 326 24.92 5.29 14.58
N SER A 327 24.36 6.44 14.21
CA SER A 327 24.96 7.78 14.45
C SER A 327 24.26 8.59 15.54
N ALA A 328 23.14 8.09 16.08
CA ALA A 328 22.44 8.68 17.22
C ALA A 328 22.46 7.76 18.44
N ALA A 329 22.28 8.35 19.63
CA ALA A 329 22.10 7.61 20.88
C ALA A 329 20.77 6.81 20.86
N ASN A 330 20.81 5.55 21.30
CA ASN A 330 19.70 4.61 21.20
C ASN A 330 19.15 4.26 22.59
N SER A 331 17.82 4.17 22.73
CA SER A 331 17.10 3.89 23.98
C SER A 331 16.24 2.62 23.87
N ILE A 332 16.92 1.51 23.60
CA ILE A 332 16.36 0.16 23.52
C ILE A 332 17.00 -0.75 24.59
N ALA A 333 16.40 -1.90 24.88
CA ALA A 333 16.90 -2.87 25.86
C ALA A 333 18.16 -3.65 25.41
N GLY A 334 18.65 -3.41 24.20
CA GLY A 334 19.92 -3.91 23.69
C GLY A 334 19.89 -4.33 22.22
N PHE A 335 21.08 -4.60 21.68
CA PHE A 335 21.28 -5.18 20.34
C PHE A 335 21.77 -6.61 20.46
N ASN A 336 21.19 -7.52 19.66
CA ASN A 336 21.71 -8.87 19.46
C ASN A 336 22.31 -8.95 18.05
N ILE A 337 23.61 -9.23 17.92
CA ILE A 337 24.26 -9.31 16.59
C ILE A 337 24.53 -10.78 16.27
N LEU A 338 23.76 -11.35 15.34
CA LEU A 338 23.96 -12.73 14.90
C LEU A 338 24.97 -12.84 13.74
N ALA A 339 25.05 -11.81 12.89
CA ALA A 339 26.03 -11.72 11.80
C ALA A 339 26.11 -10.31 11.19
N GLY A 340 27.18 -10.04 10.45
CA GLY A 340 27.48 -8.76 9.81
C GLY A 340 27.96 -7.69 10.81
N THR A 341 28.20 -6.48 10.31
CA THR A 341 28.78 -5.39 11.10
C THR A 341 27.70 -4.51 11.73
N LEU A 342 27.79 -4.29 13.04
CA LEU A 342 27.21 -3.12 13.70
C LEU A 342 28.33 -2.11 13.94
N SER A 343 28.18 -0.90 13.45
CA SER A 343 29.09 0.21 13.68
C SER A 343 28.35 1.33 14.41
N VAL A 344 29.02 1.96 15.37
CA VAL A 344 28.48 3.02 16.24
C VAL A 344 29.39 4.23 16.09
N GLY A 345 28.82 5.37 15.74
CA GLY A 345 29.49 6.68 15.65
C GLY A 345 29.37 7.53 16.90
#